data_AF-A0A811Q5T0-F1
#
_entry.id   AF-A0A811Q5T0-F1
#
_cell.length_a   1.000
_cell.length_b   1.000
_cell.length_c   1.000
_cell.angle_alpha   90.00
_cell.angle_beta   90.00
_cell.angle_gamma   90.00
#
_symmetry.space_group_name_H-M   'P 1'
#
loop_
_entity.id
_entity.type
_entity.pdbx_description
1 polymer ?
#
loop_
_entity_poly.entity_id
_entity_poly.type
_entity_poly.pdbx_seq_one_letter_code
_entity_poly.pdbx_strand_id
1 'polypeptide(L)'
;MARGQRRRRAALPIGVKYGANADNLPPAASVASFLATKTTIDRMKLFDANPAFLDVFAANAPSISLAVSIPNSALPSFADRSTGLDAARGWVRDNLSPHVANVTLLLAGNEALQLENLPGVLVTTPHYLGILAPSDGIPSNARFRPGLDTKILAPMLRFHNDTGSPFMVNAYPYFSYNAANLNYAVFRPNAGVYDPGTRLNYTSMFDAQMDAVYTAMKKLGYGDGGVQIAVGEAGWPTKADAGQNQKPGPVAERSFGIFSTDFTPKYDLGLFVEDRPNPSPKPSPNPSPNPSPSGGGKWCVAKSGASATDLQNNINYACGYIDCKPIQRGGACFDPNNVQSHASYVMNAYYQANGLHDYDCDFKGTGVVTSSDPSYGSCKYVS
;
A
#
# COMPACT_ATOMS: atom_id res chain seq x y z
N MET A 1 25.94 -24.51 35.45
CA MET A 1 24.59 -24.00 35.15
C MET A 1 24.68 -22.51 34.85
N ALA A 2 24.70 -22.12 33.57
CA ALA A 2 24.62 -20.71 33.16
C ALA A 2 23.32 -20.53 32.38
N ARG A 3 22.33 -19.90 33.00
CA ARG A 3 21.05 -19.56 32.36
C ARG A 3 21.33 -18.44 31.35
N GLY A 4 21.15 -18.74 30.07
CA GLY A 4 21.26 -17.78 28.98
C GLY A 4 20.27 -16.62 29.16
N GLN A 5 20.79 -15.41 29.27
CA GLN A 5 20.03 -14.19 29.01
C GLN A 5 19.65 -14.19 27.53
N ARG A 6 18.37 -14.45 27.24
CA ARG A 6 17.76 -14.05 25.98
C ARG A 6 17.87 -12.53 25.90
N ARG A 7 18.83 -12.00 25.13
CA ARG A 7 18.78 -10.62 24.67
C ARG A 7 17.42 -10.45 23.97
N ARG A 8 16.53 -9.62 24.52
CA ARG A 8 15.36 -9.14 23.77
C ARG A 8 15.92 -8.50 22.50
N ARG A 9 15.63 -9.07 21.32
CA ARG A 9 15.84 -8.33 20.07
C ARG A 9 15.04 -7.04 20.22
N ALA A 10 15.71 -5.88 20.10
CA ALA A 10 14.99 -4.62 19.95
C ALA A 10 14.02 -4.80 18.77
N ALA A 11 12.76 -4.41 18.95
CA ALA A 11 11.80 -4.43 17.85
C ALA A 11 12.39 -3.61 16.70
N LEU A 12 12.34 -4.16 15.48
CA LEU A 12 12.76 -3.41 14.31
C LEU A 12 11.81 -2.21 14.17
N PRO A 13 12.34 -1.01 13.94
CA PRO A 13 11.50 0.16 13.80
C PRO A 13 10.53 0.05 12.62
N ILE A 14 9.29 0.47 12.81
CA ILE A 14 8.25 0.48 11.78
C ILE A 14 7.72 1.90 11.59
N GLY A 15 7.75 2.36 10.34
CA GLY A 15 7.24 3.66 9.95
C GLY A 15 6.00 3.55 9.08
N VAL A 16 5.17 4.59 9.10
CA VAL A 16 4.03 4.74 8.20
C VAL A 16 4.15 6.01 7.36
N LYS A 17 3.48 6.03 6.21
CA LYS A 17 3.35 7.23 5.38
C LYS A 17 2.09 7.98 5.77
N TYR A 18 2.18 9.31 5.85
CA TYR A 18 1.00 10.16 6.00
C TYR A 18 0.56 10.76 4.66
N GLY A 19 -0.42 10.15 4.01
CA GLY A 19 -1.05 10.73 2.84
C GLY A 19 -2.14 11.72 3.26
N ALA A 20 -1.94 13.01 2.98
CA ALA A 20 -2.90 14.07 3.31
C ALA A 20 -3.91 14.39 2.18
N ASN A 21 -3.87 13.64 1.08
CA ASN A 21 -4.74 13.84 -0.09
C ASN A 21 -6.12 13.19 0.11
N ALA A 22 -6.88 13.66 1.11
CA ALA A 22 -8.27 13.30 1.37
C ALA A 22 -8.98 14.42 2.15
N ASP A 23 -10.30 14.53 1.99
CA ASP A 23 -11.15 15.59 2.53
C ASP A 23 -11.81 15.25 3.87
N ASN A 24 -11.65 14.02 4.35
CA ASN A 24 -12.30 13.49 5.55
C ASN A 24 -11.31 12.94 6.59
N LEU A 25 -10.03 13.31 6.49
CA LEU A 25 -9.01 12.85 7.43
C LEU A 25 -9.21 13.44 8.83
N PRO A 26 -8.84 12.71 9.90
CA PRO A 26 -8.78 13.28 11.24
C PRO A 26 -7.83 14.49 11.29
N PRO A 27 -8.03 15.40 12.25
CA PRO A 27 -7.06 16.43 12.55
C PRO A 27 -5.67 15.84 12.80
N ALA A 28 -4.63 16.49 12.28
CA ALA A 28 -3.24 16.04 12.38
C ALA A 28 -2.80 15.75 13.83
N ALA A 29 -3.27 16.56 14.79
CA ALA A 29 -2.92 16.40 16.20
C ALA A 29 -3.48 15.11 16.79
N SER A 30 -4.70 14.75 16.39
CA SER A 30 -5.32 13.47 16.76
C SER A 30 -4.55 12.30 16.15
N VAL A 31 -4.09 12.42 14.90
CA VAL A 31 -3.24 11.40 14.25
C VAL A 31 -1.92 11.24 15.01
N ALA A 32 -1.21 12.33 15.28
CA ALA A 32 0.07 12.32 15.98
C ALA A 32 -0.05 11.67 17.37
N SER A 33 -1.03 12.12 18.17
CA SER A 33 -1.29 11.57 19.51
C SER A 33 -1.70 10.10 19.47
N PHE A 34 -2.57 9.71 18.53
CA PHE A 34 -2.97 8.32 18.36
C PHE A 34 -1.77 7.42 18.05
N LEU A 35 -0.94 7.80 17.07
CA LEU A 35 0.24 7.02 16.70
C LEU A 35 1.20 6.89 17.89
N ALA A 36 1.50 7.99 18.58
CA ALA A 36 2.48 8.02 19.67
C ALA A 36 2.04 7.25 20.92
N THR A 37 0.73 7.18 21.18
CA THR A 37 0.21 6.62 22.45
C THR A 37 -0.52 5.29 22.31
N LYS A 38 -1.05 4.99 21.12
CA LYS A 38 -1.83 3.78 20.88
C LYS A 38 -1.10 2.77 20.02
N THR A 39 0.00 3.14 19.36
CA THR A 39 0.71 2.25 18.45
C THR A 39 2.20 2.13 18.74
N THR A 40 2.83 1.08 18.23
CA THR A 40 4.28 0.87 18.25
C THR A 40 4.99 1.58 17.09
N ILE A 41 4.26 2.37 16.28
CA ILE A 41 4.82 3.12 15.16
C ILE A 41 5.65 4.27 15.73
N ASP A 42 6.93 4.31 15.37
CA ASP A 42 7.89 5.29 15.88
C ASP A 42 8.49 6.16 14.77
N ARG A 43 8.05 5.98 13.53
CA ARG A 43 8.50 6.73 12.35
C ARG A 43 7.33 7.17 11.48
N MET A 44 7.44 8.37 10.92
CA MET A 44 6.46 8.91 9.99
C MET A 44 7.16 9.51 8.78
N LYS A 45 6.72 9.14 7.57
CA LYS A 45 7.15 9.77 6.32
C LYS A 45 6.09 10.78 5.84
N LEU A 46 6.52 12.03 5.65
CA LEU A 46 5.74 13.15 5.14
C LEU A 46 6.16 13.47 3.69
N PHE A 47 5.21 13.93 2.89
CA PHE A 47 5.41 14.25 1.47
C PHE A 47 5.90 15.68 1.20
N ASP A 48 5.90 16.53 2.22
CA ASP A 48 6.44 17.88 2.18
C ASP A 48 6.84 18.35 3.60
N ALA A 49 7.44 19.53 3.68
CA ALA A 49 7.78 20.21 4.93
C ALA A 49 6.68 21.18 5.37
N ASN A 50 5.40 20.79 5.29
CA ASN A 50 4.30 21.65 5.72
C ASN A 50 4.39 21.94 7.24
N PRO A 51 4.55 23.22 7.63
CA PRO A 51 4.81 23.59 9.03
C PRO A 51 3.66 23.18 9.96
N ALA A 52 2.40 23.21 9.50
CA ALA A 52 1.26 22.81 10.31
C ALA A 52 1.32 21.33 10.72
N PHE A 53 1.90 20.46 9.89
CA PHE A 53 2.12 19.07 10.26
C PHE A 53 3.35 18.92 11.16
N LEU A 54 4.46 19.60 10.84
CA LEU A 54 5.70 19.52 11.62
C LEU A 54 5.51 20.03 13.06
N ASP A 55 4.86 21.18 13.23
CA ASP A 55 4.48 21.75 14.54
C ASP A 55 3.69 20.76 15.38
N VAL A 56 2.68 20.16 14.75
CA VAL A 56 1.76 19.23 15.41
C VAL A 56 2.48 17.96 15.86
N PHE A 57 3.33 17.37 15.03
CA PHE A 57 4.08 16.18 15.41
C PHE A 57 5.13 16.48 16.47
N ALA A 58 5.82 17.62 16.39
CA ALA A 58 6.76 18.05 17.43
C ALA A 58 6.06 18.23 18.78
N ALA A 59 4.86 18.83 18.81
CA ALA A 59 4.11 19.08 20.03
C ALA A 59 3.42 17.84 20.62
N ASN A 60 2.88 16.95 19.76
CA ASN A 60 1.98 15.87 20.19
C ASN A 60 2.60 14.47 20.11
N ALA A 61 3.70 14.31 19.39
CA ALA A 61 4.36 13.03 19.17
C ALA A 61 5.90 13.16 19.10
N PRO A 62 6.56 13.76 20.12
CA PRO A 62 7.99 14.02 20.07
C PRO A 62 8.86 12.75 19.98
N SER A 63 8.31 11.58 20.31
CA SER A 63 8.95 10.28 20.16
C SER A 63 8.93 9.73 18.73
N ILE A 64 8.10 10.29 17.84
CA ILE A 64 8.02 9.86 16.44
C ILE A 64 9.09 10.59 15.62
N SER A 65 9.95 9.81 14.98
CA SER A 65 10.96 10.30 14.05
C SER A 65 10.33 10.61 12.69
N LEU A 66 10.59 11.80 12.15
CA LEU A 66 10.05 12.26 10.88
C LEU A 66 11.06 12.08 9.75
N ALA A 67 10.58 11.51 8.64
CA ALA A 67 11.21 11.57 7.33
C ALA A 67 10.44 12.58 6.46
N VAL A 68 11.07 13.66 6.03
CA VAL A 68 10.40 14.78 5.36
C VAL A 68 10.87 14.88 3.92
N SER A 69 9.94 14.98 2.98
CA SER A 69 10.31 15.13 1.57
C SER A 69 10.54 16.59 1.20
N ILE A 70 11.60 16.81 0.43
CA ILE A 70 11.87 18.06 -0.26
C ILE A 70 10.97 18.08 -1.50
N PRO A 71 10.16 19.13 -1.70
CA PRO A 71 9.29 19.21 -2.86
C PRO A 71 10.12 19.26 -4.14
N ASN A 72 9.68 18.54 -5.17
CA ASN A 72 10.39 18.48 -6.46
C ASN A 72 10.65 19.86 -7.08
N SER A 73 9.78 20.85 -6.79
CA SER A 73 9.94 22.23 -7.26
C SER A 73 11.17 22.95 -6.68
N ALA A 74 11.72 22.49 -5.55
CA ALA A 74 12.91 23.07 -4.93
C ALA A 74 14.23 22.48 -5.47
N LEU A 75 14.19 21.28 -6.06
CA LEU A 75 15.41 20.58 -6.50
C LEU A 75 16.21 21.33 -7.58
N PRO A 76 15.59 21.96 -8.60
CA PRO A 76 16.36 22.66 -9.63
C PRO A 76 17.25 23.79 -9.07
N SER A 77 16.80 24.52 -8.04
CA SER A 77 17.61 25.58 -7.44
C SER A 77 18.75 25.02 -6.61
N PHE A 78 18.58 23.85 -5.99
CA PHE A 78 19.63 23.20 -5.20
C PHE A 78 20.71 22.55 -6.08
N ALA A 79 20.34 22.15 -7.30
CA ALA A 79 21.26 21.58 -8.28
C ALA A 79 22.18 22.63 -8.94
N ASP A 80 21.93 23.93 -8.73
CA ASP A 80 22.76 25.00 -9.26
C ASP A 80 24.16 24.99 -8.62
N ARG A 81 25.21 25.04 -9.43
CA ARG A 81 26.60 24.87 -8.95
C ARG A 81 27.13 26.06 -8.16
N SER A 82 26.60 27.27 -8.37
CA SER A 82 27.10 28.48 -7.71
C SER A 82 26.23 28.90 -6.53
N THR A 83 24.93 28.68 -6.61
CA THR A 83 23.92 29.15 -5.65
C THR A 83 23.19 28.03 -4.92
N GLY A 84 23.35 26.78 -5.35
CA GLY A 84 22.57 25.65 -4.84
C GLY A 84 22.77 25.40 -3.35
N LEU A 85 24.00 25.57 -2.84
CA LEU A 85 24.28 25.40 -1.41
C LEU A 85 23.53 26.43 -0.56
N ASP A 86 23.52 27.69 -0.97
CA ASP A 86 22.82 28.75 -0.25
C ASP A 86 21.31 28.63 -0.38
N ALA A 87 20.81 28.21 -1.55
CA ALA A 87 19.41 27.90 -1.76
C ALA A 87 18.95 26.75 -0.85
N ALA A 88 19.75 25.68 -0.75
CA ALA A 88 19.42 24.53 0.07
C ALA A 88 19.49 24.85 1.57
N ARG A 89 20.50 25.62 2.00
CA ARG A 89 20.59 26.15 3.38
C ARG A 89 19.43 27.06 3.74
N GLY A 90 19.06 27.97 2.83
CA GLY A 90 17.90 28.84 2.99
C GLY A 90 16.62 28.03 3.16
N TRP A 91 16.40 27.03 2.29
CA TRP A 91 15.24 26.17 2.41
C TRP A 91 15.20 25.38 3.73
N VAL A 92 16.31 24.78 4.16
CA VAL A 92 16.37 24.09 5.47
C VAL A 92 16.07 25.05 6.61
N ARG A 93 16.67 26.25 6.60
CA ARG A 93 16.45 27.28 7.62
C ARG A 93 14.97 27.66 7.70
N ASP A 94 14.34 27.85 6.55
CA ASP A 94 12.99 28.41 6.46
C ASP A 94 11.90 27.34 6.68
N ASN A 95 12.20 26.05 6.44
CA ASN A 95 11.20 24.97 6.47
C ASN A 95 11.43 23.90 7.54
N LEU A 96 12.66 23.74 8.06
CA LEU A 96 13.01 22.62 8.95
C LEU A 96 13.66 23.03 10.27
N SER A 97 14.44 24.11 10.31
CA SER A 97 15.15 24.52 11.53
C SER A 97 14.25 24.63 12.79
N PRO A 98 12.98 25.09 12.71
CA PRO A 98 12.09 25.09 13.86
C PRO A 98 11.72 23.70 14.39
N HIS A 99 11.95 22.63 13.61
CA HIS A 99 11.46 21.26 13.86
C HIS A 99 12.56 20.18 13.80
N VAL A 100 13.83 20.58 13.68
CA VAL A 100 14.95 19.66 13.38
C VAL A 100 15.14 18.56 14.43
N ALA A 101 14.66 18.76 15.67
CA ALA A 101 14.73 17.77 16.74
C ALA A 101 13.96 16.47 16.43
N ASN A 102 12.94 16.54 15.57
CA ASN A 102 12.11 15.40 15.18
C ASN A 102 12.44 14.89 13.78
N VAL A 103 13.14 15.67 12.95
CA VAL A 103 13.47 15.29 11.57
C VAL A 103 14.78 14.53 11.55
N THR A 104 14.72 13.26 11.16
CA THR A 104 15.91 12.36 11.13
C THR A 104 16.35 12.03 9.71
N LEU A 105 15.48 12.23 8.73
CA LEU A 105 15.73 11.87 7.33
C LEU A 105 15.08 12.90 6.38
N LEU A 106 15.84 13.38 5.40
CA LEU A 106 15.32 14.18 4.30
C LEU A 106 15.27 13.36 3.02
N LEU A 107 14.13 13.44 2.33
CA LEU A 107 13.90 12.77 1.06
C LEU A 107 14.01 13.79 -0.05
N ALA A 108 15.17 13.85 -0.70
CA ALA A 108 15.32 14.59 -1.95
C ALA A 108 14.58 13.79 -3.04
N GLY A 109 13.69 14.44 -3.80
CA GLY A 109 13.10 13.80 -4.98
C GLY A 109 14.17 13.34 -5.98
N ASN A 110 13.74 12.55 -6.96
CA ASN A 110 14.61 11.84 -7.89
C ASN A 110 15.63 12.79 -8.55
N GLU A 111 16.86 12.73 -8.05
CA GLU A 111 18.08 13.43 -8.48
C GLU A 111 18.50 14.71 -7.73
N ALA A 112 19.75 14.64 -7.25
CA ALA A 112 20.67 15.69 -6.81
C ALA A 112 20.38 16.38 -5.48
N LEU A 113 21.02 15.92 -4.38
CA LEU A 113 21.49 16.84 -3.33
C LEU A 113 22.82 16.40 -2.71
N GLN A 114 23.82 17.30 -2.79
CA GLN A 114 24.86 17.45 -1.78
C GLN A 114 24.35 18.49 -0.77
N LEU A 115 23.96 18.03 0.41
CA LEU A 115 23.65 18.90 1.53
C LEU A 115 24.74 18.68 2.59
N GLU A 116 25.58 19.69 2.81
CA GLU A 116 26.56 19.64 3.90
C GLU A 116 25.95 20.09 5.23
N ASN A 117 26.18 19.22 6.22
CA ASN A 117 26.25 19.47 7.66
C ASN A 117 24.96 19.90 8.39
N LEU A 118 23.95 19.03 8.35
CA LEU A 118 22.94 18.92 9.40
C LEU A 118 23.30 17.74 10.33
N PRO A 119 23.96 17.96 11.47
CA PRO A 119 24.38 16.86 12.34
C PRO A 119 23.16 16.06 12.81
N GLY A 120 23.12 14.78 12.45
CA GLY A 120 22.04 13.85 12.83
C GLY A 120 20.91 13.69 11.80
N VAL A 121 20.89 14.46 10.70
CA VAL A 121 19.89 14.33 9.63
C VAL A 121 20.53 13.66 8.41
N LEU A 122 19.99 12.50 8.02
CA LEU A 122 20.44 11.79 6.82
C LEU A 122 19.68 12.29 5.59
N VAL A 123 20.29 12.22 4.40
CA VAL A 123 19.65 12.58 3.13
C VAL A 123 19.59 11.35 2.24
N THR A 124 18.40 11.06 1.71
CA THR A 124 18.18 9.97 0.75
C THR A 124 17.17 10.35 -0.33
N THR A 125 16.97 9.46 -1.31
CA THR A 125 15.97 9.59 -2.38
C THR A 125 15.24 8.27 -2.55
N PRO A 126 13.89 8.24 -2.52
CA PRO A 126 13.12 7.02 -2.71
C PRO A 126 13.05 6.62 -4.19
N HIS A 127 13.44 5.39 -4.51
CA HIS A 127 13.38 4.89 -5.89
C HIS A 127 12.30 3.82 -6.07
N TYR A 128 11.56 3.90 -7.17
CA TYR A 128 10.72 2.79 -7.63
C TYR A 128 11.62 1.64 -8.16
N LEU A 129 11.23 0.38 -7.96
CA LEU A 129 12.06 -0.77 -8.34
C LEU A 129 12.32 -0.90 -9.85
N GLY A 130 11.62 -0.15 -10.70
CA GLY A 130 11.90 -0.15 -12.13
C GLY A 130 13.20 0.56 -12.51
N ILE A 131 13.99 1.08 -11.57
CA ILE A 131 15.41 1.39 -11.78
C ILE A 131 16.26 0.13 -12.11
N LEU A 132 15.74 -1.06 -11.82
CA LEU A 132 16.36 -2.34 -12.17
C LEU A 132 16.03 -2.73 -13.62
N ALA A 133 17.00 -3.34 -14.29
CA ALA A 133 16.78 -4.05 -15.54
C ALA A 133 16.09 -5.40 -15.27
N PRO A 134 15.38 -5.99 -16.25
CA PRO A 134 14.84 -7.34 -16.13
C PRO A 134 15.93 -8.35 -15.73
N SER A 135 15.60 -9.24 -14.79
CA SER A 135 16.50 -10.26 -14.23
C SER A 135 15.89 -11.67 -14.20
N ASP A 136 14.80 -11.89 -14.94
CA ASP A 136 14.03 -13.15 -14.99
C ASP A 136 13.49 -13.62 -13.63
N GLY A 137 13.37 -12.70 -12.67
CA GLY A 137 12.98 -13.02 -11.30
C GLY A 137 14.09 -13.59 -10.42
N ILE A 138 15.35 -13.60 -10.91
CA ILE A 138 16.53 -14.10 -10.19
C ILE A 138 17.33 -12.92 -9.61
N PRO A 139 17.45 -12.79 -8.28
CA PRO A 139 18.16 -11.67 -7.64
C PRO A 139 19.64 -11.53 -8.07
N SER A 140 20.41 -12.61 -8.18
CA SER A 140 21.82 -12.57 -8.60
C SER A 140 22.03 -11.96 -10.00
N ASN A 141 21.02 -12.02 -10.86
CA ASN A 141 21.06 -11.46 -12.21
C ASN A 141 20.78 -9.95 -12.23
N ALA A 142 20.22 -9.40 -11.15
CA ALA A 142 19.79 -8.01 -11.08
C ALA A 142 20.94 -7.03 -11.30
N ARG A 143 20.62 -5.95 -12.01
CA ARG A 143 21.50 -4.80 -12.24
C ARG A 143 20.62 -3.57 -12.44
N PHE A 144 21.18 -2.39 -12.22
CA PHE A 144 20.50 -1.16 -12.62
C PHE A 144 20.37 -1.06 -14.14
N ARG A 145 19.37 -0.32 -14.60
CA ARG A 145 19.18 -0.09 -16.04
C ARG A 145 20.39 0.63 -16.64
N PRO A 146 20.87 0.20 -17.82
CA PRO A 146 21.93 0.89 -18.53
C PRO A 146 21.59 2.38 -18.71
N GLY A 147 22.56 3.25 -18.39
CA GLY A 147 22.39 4.70 -18.47
C GLY A 147 21.88 5.34 -17.18
N LEU A 148 21.12 4.61 -16.35
CA LEU A 148 20.83 5.04 -14.97
C LEU A 148 21.95 4.63 -14.02
N ASP A 149 22.48 3.42 -14.21
CA ASP A 149 23.52 2.79 -13.42
C ASP A 149 24.73 3.69 -13.15
N THR A 150 25.38 4.21 -14.18
CA THR A 150 26.64 4.95 -14.04
C THR A 150 26.45 6.46 -13.96
N LYS A 151 25.40 7.02 -14.57
CA LYS A 151 25.20 8.48 -14.64
C LYS A 151 24.48 9.05 -13.42
N ILE A 152 23.60 8.27 -12.81
CA ILE A 152 22.72 8.72 -11.73
C ILE A 152 23.00 7.92 -10.47
N LEU A 153 22.91 6.59 -10.55
CA LEU A 153 22.91 5.73 -9.37
C LEU A 153 24.29 5.53 -8.77
N ALA A 154 25.36 5.38 -9.56
CA ALA A 154 26.72 5.26 -9.02
C ALA A 154 27.16 6.53 -8.25
N PRO A 155 26.96 7.77 -8.76
CA PRO A 155 27.21 8.98 -7.97
C PRO A 155 26.35 9.07 -6.69
N MET A 156 25.07 8.67 -6.75
CA MET A 156 24.20 8.63 -5.58
C MET A 156 24.67 7.62 -4.53
N LEU A 157 25.04 6.41 -4.95
CA LEU A 157 25.57 5.38 -4.06
C LEU A 157 26.90 5.82 -3.42
N ARG A 158 27.74 6.53 -4.17
CA ARG A 158 28.94 7.18 -3.61
C ARG A 158 28.57 8.16 -2.50
N PHE A 159 27.58 9.03 -2.75
CA PHE A 159 27.10 9.96 -1.73
C PHE A 159 26.57 9.24 -0.48
N HIS A 160 25.77 8.18 -0.65
CA HIS A 160 25.27 7.38 0.47
C HIS A 160 26.40 6.73 1.27
N ASN A 161 27.42 6.22 0.57
CA ASN A 161 28.59 5.62 1.20
C ASN A 161 29.42 6.66 1.97
N ASP A 162 29.63 7.84 1.40
CA ASP A 162 30.40 8.93 2.00
C ASP A 162 29.69 9.55 3.22
N THR A 163 28.36 9.56 3.22
CA THR A 163 27.53 10.21 4.27
C THR A 163 26.95 9.23 5.29
N GLY A 164 27.06 7.92 5.04
CA GLY A 164 26.42 6.88 5.86
C GLY A 164 24.88 6.86 5.74
N SER A 165 24.30 7.57 4.76
CA SER A 165 22.85 7.56 4.54
C SER A 165 22.41 6.33 3.75
N PRO A 166 21.16 5.84 3.94
CA PRO A 166 20.71 4.64 3.24
C PRO A 166 20.30 4.96 1.79
N PHE A 167 20.38 3.96 0.91
CA PHE A 167 19.74 3.97 -0.40
C PHE A 167 18.28 3.53 -0.24
N MET A 168 17.33 4.42 -0.53
CA MET A 168 15.91 4.14 -0.28
C MET A 168 15.20 3.59 -1.52
N VAL A 169 14.37 2.56 -1.33
CA VAL A 169 13.53 1.95 -2.38
C VAL A 169 12.08 1.77 -1.95
N ASN A 170 11.18 1.82 -2.92
CA ASN A 170 9.75 1.57 -2.76
C ASN A 170 9.45 0.13 -3.22
N ALA A 171 9.31 -0.79 -2.27
CA ALA A 171 9.20 -2.22 -2.47
C ALA A 171 7.73 -2.67 -2.44
N TYR A 172 7.14 -2.84 -3.63
CA TYR A 172 5.74 -3.23 -3.78
C TYR A 172 5.61 -4.55 -4.55
N PRO A 173 5.62 -5.71 -3.86
CA PRO A 173 5.26 -7.00 -4.47
C PRO A 173 3.89 -6.96 -5.17
N TYR A 174 2.96 -6.14 -4.68
CA TYR A 174 1.64 -5.92 -5.27
C TYR A 174 1.68 -5.56 -6.76
N PHE A 175 2.66 -4.80 -7.24
CA PHE A 175 2.71 -4.45 -8.66
C PHE A 175 3.33 -5.55 -9.55
N SER A 176 3.70 -6.69 -8.98
CA SER A 176 4.38 -7.79 -9.67
C SER A 176 3.75 -9.17 -9.43
N TYR A 177 2.63 -9.22 -8.69
CA TYR A 177 1.93 -10.50 -8.47
C TYR A 177 1.03 -10.86 -9.65
N ASN A 178 0.74 -12.15 -9.74
CA ASN A 178 -0.31 -12.75 -10.54
C ASN A 178 -0.85 -13.98 -9.78
N ALA A 179 -1.84 -14.68 -10.34
CA ALA A 179 -2.44 -15.85 -9.68
C ALA A 179 -1.41 -16.95 -9.37
N ALA A 180 -0.39 -17.13 -10.21
CA ALA A 180 0.60 -18.20 -10.04
C ALA A 180 1.62 -17.92 -8.92
N ASN A 181 1.91 -16.64 -8.64
CA ASN A 181 2.91 -16.25 -7.65
C ASN A 181 2.31 -15.52 -6.42
N LEU A 182 1.00 -15.54 -6.25
CA LEU A 182 0.33 -14.83 -5.15
C LEU A 182 0.90 -15.20 -3.78
N ASN A 183 1.05 -16.50 -3.48
CA ASN A 183 1.59 -16.93 -2.19
C ASN A 183 3.02 -16.43 -1.95
N TYR A 184 3.83 -16.35 -3.01
CA TYR A 184 5.17 -15.78 -2.97
C TYR A 184 5.16 -14.26 -2.73
N ALA A 185 4.17 -13.54 -3.29
CA ALA A 185 4.00 -12.10 -3.09
C ALA A 185 3.47 -11.72 -1.71
N VAL A 186 2.66 -12.58 -1.07
CA VAL A 186 1.99 -12.30 0.22
C VAL A 186 2.55 -13.11 1.40
N PHE A 187 3.81 -13.54 1.32
CA PHE A 187 4.51 -14.24 2.41
C PHE A 187 3.83 -15.55 2.90
N ARG A 188 3.06 -16.22 2.03
CA ARG A 188 2.44 -17.52 2.33
C ARG A 188 3.35 -18.67 1.90
N PRO A 189 3.20 -19.87 2.48
CA PRO A 189 3.96 -21.05 2.05
C PRO A 189 3.92 -21.26 0.53
N ASN A 190 5.09 -21.44 -0.08
CA ASN A 190 5.28 -21.65 -1.50
C ASN A 190 6.62 -22.37 -1.74
N ALA A 191 6.86 -22.85 -2.96
CA ALA A 191 8.09 -23.56 -3.31
C ALA A 191 9.35 -22.66 -3.32
N GLY A 192 9.16 -21.35 -3.39
CA GLY A 192 10.21 -20.36 -3.56
C GLY A 192 10.75 -20.25 -4.98
N VAL A 193 11.60 -19.27 -5.19
CA VAL A 193 12.40 -19.07 -6.40
C VAL A 193 13.85 -19.34 -6.05
N TYR A 194 14.42 -20.39 -6.63
CA TYR A 194 15.82 -20.72 -6.44
C TYR A 194 16.71 -19.79 -7.27
N ASP A 195 17.68 -19.15 -6.62
CA ASP A 195 18.70 -18.32 -7.24
C ASP A 195 20.00 -19.12 -7.38
N PRO A 196 20.43 -19.46 -8.61
CA PRO A 196 21.65 -20.23 -8.83
C PRO A 196 22.94 -19.49 -8.43
N GLY A 197 22.94 -18.16 -8.49
CA GLY A 197 24.11 -17.32 -8.21
C GLY A 197 24.37 -17.18 -6.71
N THR A 198 23.32 -16.96 -5.91
CA THR A 198 23.44 -16.88 -4.44
C THR A 198 23.28 -18.24 -3.75
N ARG A 199 22.70 -19.23 -4.45
CA ARG A 199 22.27 -20.53 -3.92
C ARG A 199 21.17 -20.44 -2.85
N LEU A 200 20.48 -19.30 -2.78
CA LEU A 200 19.37 -19.09 -1.88
C LEU A 200 18.05 -19.49 -2.55
N ASN A 201 17.11 -20.01 -1.76
CA ASN A 201 15.75 -20.22 -2.19
C ASN A 201 14.86 -19.13 -1.57
N TYR A 202 14.42 -18.18 -2.38
CA TYR A 202 13.60 -17.06 -1.91
C TYR A 202 12.14 -17.49 -1.81
N THR A 203 11.59 -17.53 -0.60
CA THR A 203 10.16 -17.83 -0.37
C THR A 203 9.30 -16.56 -0.26
N SER A 204 9.90 -15.38 -0.41
CA SER A 204 9.27 -14.07 -0.31
C SER A 204 9.69 -13.21 -1.51
N MET A 205 8.71 -12.69 -2.25
CA MET A 205 8.97 -11.76 -3.37
C MET A 205 9.65 -10.49 -2.89
N PHE A 206 9.28 -10.03 -1.69
CA PHE A 206 9.90 -8.87 -1.06
C PHE A 206 11.39 -9.10 -0.81
N ASP A 207 11.76 -10.25 -0.25
CA ASP A 207 13.17 -10.58 0.06
C ASP A 207 13.99 -10.66 -1.24
N ALA A 208 13.43 -11.29 -2.27
CA ALA A 208 14.07 -11.35 -3.59
C ALA A 208 14.22 -9.96 -4.23
N GLN A 209 13.23 -9.07 -4.09
CA GLN A 209 13.33 -7.69 -4.57
C GLN A 209 14.42 -6.91 -3.83
N MET A 210 14.56 -7.09 -2.51
CA MET A 210 15.61 -6.43 -1.72
C MET A 210 16.99 -6.94 -2.11
N ASP A 211 17.16 -8.25 -2.28
CA ASP A 211 18.44 -8.83 -2.71
C ASP A 211 18.77 -8.50 -4.17
N ALA A 212 17.77 -8.26 -5.02
CA ALA A 212 17.98 -7.76 -6.37
C ALA A 212 18.56 -6.33 -6.36
N VAL A 213 18.02 -5.45 -5.51
CA VAL A 213 18.57 -4.09 -5.31
C VAL A 213 19.99 -4.18 -4.75
N TYR A 214 20.19 -4.99 -3.71
CA TYR A 214 21.50 -5.24 -3.12
C TYR A 214 22.53 -5.72 -4.16
N THR A 215 22.14 -6.68 -5.00
CA THR A 215 23.00 -7.22 -6.06
C THR A 215 23.35 -6.16 -7.08
N ALA A 216 22.39 -5.31 -7.48
CA ALA A 216 22.65 -4.19 -8.39
C ALA A 216 23.63 -3.17 -7.79
N MET A 217 23.48 -2.83 -6.51
CA MET A 217 24.43 -1.98 -5.77
C MET A 217 25.82 -2.63 -5.68
N LYS A 218 25.87 -3.93 -5.40
CA LYS A 218 27.12 -4.71 -5.33
C LYS A 218 27.90 -4.69 -6.64
N LYS A 219 27.21 -4.80 -7.78
CA LYS A 219 27.83 -4.71 -9.11
C LYS A 219 28.45 -3.34 -9.41
N LEU A 220 28.03 -2.29 -8.70
CA LEU A 220 28.64 -0.95 -8.74
C LEU A 220 29.66 -0.72 -7.61
N GLY A 221 29.93 -1.72 -6.75
CA GLY A 221 30.90 -1.65 -5.67
C GLY A 221 30.33 -1.28 -4.29
N TYR A 222 29.00 -1.25 -4.10
CA TYR A 222 28.36 -0.72 -2.88
C TYR A 222 27.56 -1.75 -2.04
N GLY A 223 27.73 -3.06 -2.28
CA GLY A 223 26.94 -4.11 -1.63
C GLY A 223 27.50 -4.60 -0.27
N ASP A 224 28.81 -4.69 -0.09
CA ASP A 224 29.39 -5.41 1.06
C ASP A 224 29.53 -4.54 2.33
N GLY A 225 28.48 -3.80 2.67
CA GLY A 225 28.37 -3.01 3.91
C GLY A 225 28.60 -1.50 3.78
N GLY A 226 28.89 -1.01 2.56
CA GLY A 226 29.10 0.41 2.30
C GLY A 226 27.82 1.26 2.31
N VAL A 227 26.70 0.71 1.80
CA VAL A 227 25.42 1.42 1.74
C VAL A 227 24.27 0.51 2.19
N GLN A 228 23.54 0.94 3.21
CA GLN A 228 22.35 0.23 3.69
C GLN A 228 21.14 0.50 2.79
N ILE A 229 20.21 -0.46 2.69
CA ILE A 229 18.94 -0.28 2.00
C ILE A 229 17.88 0.14 3.01
N ALA A 230 17.13 1.21 2.71
CA ALA A 230 15.93 1.58 3.45
C ALA A 230 14.68 1.33 2.60
N VAL A 231 13.64 0.75 3.20
CA VAL A 231 12.35 0.60 2.54
C VAL A 231 11.54 1.86 2.81
N GLY A 232 11.44 2.72 1.79
CA GLY A 232 10.70 3.97 1.88
C GLY A 232 9.20 3.76 1.83
N GLU A 233 8.77 2.71 1.12
CA GLU A 233 7.37 2.36 0.92
C GLU A 233 7.23 0.87 0.67
N ALA A 234 6.21 0.28 1.29
CA ALA A 234 5.71 -1.05 0.99
C ALA A 234 4.24 -1.09 1.39
N GLY A 235 3.45 -1.96 0.77
CA GLY A 235 2.05 -2.11 1.14
C GLY A 235 1.27 -2.96 0.16
N TRP A 236 0.05 -3.29 0.58
CA TRP A 236 -0.92 -4.03 -0.20
C TRP A 236 -2.29 -3.36 -0.02
N PRO A 237 -3.02 -3.02 -1.09
CA PRO A 237 -4.31 -2.37 -0.96
C PRO A 237 -5.36 -3.38 -0.47
N THR A 238 -6.27 -2.94 0.41
CA THR A 238 -7.37 -3.80 0.90
C THR A 238 -8.41 -4.13 -0.15
N LYS A 239 -8.42 -3.38 -1.26
CA LYS A 239 -9.22 -3.65 -2.46
C LYS A 239 -8.31 -3.49 -3.68
N ALA A 240 -8.14 -4.57 -4.43
CA ALA A 240 -7.35 -4.57 -5.66
C ALA A 240 -8.20 -4.16 -6.87
N ASP A 241 -7.55 -3.68 -7.93
CA ASP A 241 -8.21 -3.47 -9.23
C ASP A 241 -8.54 -4.84 -9.88
N ALA A 242 -9.65 -4.92 -10.63
CA ALA A 242 -10.00 -6.12 -11.38
C ALA A 242 -8.95 -6.41 -12.47
N GLY A 243 -8.40 -7.63 -12.50
CA GLY A 243 -7.50 -8.10 -13.56
C GLY A 243 -6.15 -7.39 -13.62
N GLN A 244 -5.39 -7.41 -12.52
CA GLN A 244 -4.03 -6.84 -12.32
C GLN A 244 -2.94 -7.31 -13.32
N ASN A 245 -3.15 -7.09 -14.62
CA ASN A 245 -2.20 -7.27 -15.70
C ASN A 245 -1.90 -5.97 -16.46
N GLN A 246 -2.45 -4.80 -16.10
CA GLN A 246 -2.02 -3.51 -16.71
C GLN A 246 -2.54 -2.26 -15.96
N LYS A 247 -1.61 -1.56 -15.27
CA LYS A 247 -1.63 -0.14 -14.79
C LYS A 247 -2.40 0.19 -13.49
N PRO A 248 -1.94 1.23 -12.72
CA PRO A 248 -2.57 1.68 -11.47
C PRO A 248 -3.96 2.29 -11.72
N GLY A 249 -4.96 1.81 -10.99
CA GLY A 249 -6.33 2.32 -11.01
C GLY A 249 -6.68 3.11 -9.73
N PRO A 250 -7.74 3.93 -9.76
CA PRO A 250 -8.17 4.73 -8.61
C PRO A 250 -8.72 3.92 -7.43
N VAL A 251 -8.99 2.61 -7.55
CA VAL A 251 -9.52 1.80 -6.45
C VAL A 251 -8.40 1.31 -5.52
N ALA A 252 -7.34 0.74 -6.09
CA ALA A 252 -6.17 0.32 -5.33
C ALA A 252 -5.50 1.51 -4.61
N GLU A 253 -5.29 2.62 -5.33
CA GLU A 253 -4.67 3.85 -4.78
C GLU A 253 -5.44 4.41 -3.56
N ARG A 254 -6.76 4.21 -3.49
CA ARG A 254 -7.60 4.67 -2.36
C ARG A 254 -7.67 3.67 -1.20
N SER A 255 -7.04 2.51 -1.32
CA SER A 255 -7.23 1.36 -0.41
C SER A 255 -5.96 0.92 0.33
N PHE A 256 -4.89 1.73 0.30
CA PHE A 256 -3.64 1.44 1.03
C PHE A 256 -3.67 1.81 2.52
N GLY A 257 -4.62 2.64 2.96
CA GLY A 257 -4.67 3.09 4.36
C GLY A 257 -4.93 1.94 5.34
N ILE A 258 -4.13 1.88 6.41
CA ILE A 258 -4.20 0.85 7.47
C ILE A 258 -5.25 1.14 8.55
N PHE A 259 -5.65 2.41 8.68
CA PHE A 259 -6.73 2.88 9.57
C PHE A 259 -7.87 3.50 8.78
N SER A 260 -9.07 3.46 9.35
CA SER A 260 -10.20 4.30 8.97
C SER A 260 -10.07 5.70 9.60
N THR A 261 -10.94 6.63 9.20
CA THR A 261 -10.94 8.02 9.69
C THR A 261 -11.40 8.17 11.14
N ASP A 262 -11.85 7.09 11.78
CA ASP A 262 -12.18 7.01 13.20
C ASP A 262 -11.07 6.33 14.03
N PHE A 263 -9.89 6.11 13.42
CA PHE A 263 -8.76 5.34 13.96
C PHE A 263 -9.01 3.84 14.14
N THR A 264 -10.15 3.32 13.68
CA THR A 264 -10.39 1.88 13.66
C THR A 264 -9.40 1.21 12.70
N PRO A 265 -8.65 0.18 13.13
CA PRO A 265 -7.78 -0.57 12.24
C PRO A 265 -8.63 -1.31 11.21
N LYS A 266 -8.23 -1.27 9.93
CA LYS A 266 -8.95 -2.04 8.89
C LYS A 266 -8.72 -3.54 9.02
N TYR A 267 -7.63 -3.94 9.67
CA TYR A 267 -7.21 -5.31 9.94
C TYR A 267 -6.16 -5.28 11.07
N ASP A 268 -6.02 -6.39 11.78
CA ASP A 268 -5.04 -6.50 12.86
C ASP A 268 -3.61 -6.63 12.28
N LEU A 269 -2.77 -5.64 12.59
CA LEU A 269 -1.37 -5.59 12.21
C LEU A 269 -0.42 -5.85 13.39
N GLY A 270 -0.95 -6.09 14.60
CA GLY A 270 -0.14 -6.23 15.82
C GLY A 270 0.61 -4.95 16.20
N LEU A 271 0.09 -3.77 15.82
CA LEU A 271 0.74 -2.48 16.03
C LEU A 271 0.30 -1.72 17.28
N PHE A 272 -0.68 -2.21 18.05
CA PHE A 272 -1.18 -1.49 19.22
C PHE A 272 -0.30 -1.70 20.47
N VAL A 273 -0.09 -0.65 21.25
CA VAL A 273 0.61 -0.74 22.55
C VAL A 273 -0.38 -1.26 23.60
N GLU A 274 -0.05 -2.38 24.27
CA GLU A 274 -0.93 -2.97 25.28
C GLU A 274 -0.84 -2.27 26.64
N ASP A 275 -1.98 -1.98 27.27
CA ASP A 275 -2.15 -1.82 28.73
C ASP A 275 -2.83 -3.06 29.36
N ARG A 276 -2.17 -4.23 29.24
CA ARG A 276 -2.46 -5.58 29.83
C ARG A 276 -3.88 -6.19 29.71
N PRO A 277 -4.04 -7.43 30.22
CA PRO A 277 -4.05 -8.68 29.47
C PRO A 277 -5.48 -9.05 29.07
N ASN A 278 -5.74 -9.27 27.79
CA ASN A 278 -6.91 -10.03 27.39
C ASN A 278 -6.41 -11.33 26.76
N PRO A 279 -7.02 -12.48 27.10
CA PRO A 279 -6.48 -13.76 26.72
C PRO A 279 -6.42 -13.76 25.20
N SER A 280 -5.29 -14.18 24.65
CA SER A 280 -5.32 -14.74 23.31
C SER A 280 -6.57 -15.62 23.24
N PRO A 281 -7.43 -15.50 22.21
CA PRO A 281 -8.31 -16.60 21.92
C PRO A 281 -7.38 -17.80 21.77
N LYS A 282 -7.44 -18.75 22.71
CA LYS A 282 -6.92 -20.08 22.45
C LYS A 282 -7.48 -20.46 21.08
N PRO A 283 -6.70 -21.10 20.19
CA PRO A 283 -7.27 -21.68 19.00
C PRO A 283 -8.29 -22.72 19.48
N SER A 284 -9.57 -22.34 19.49
CA SER A 284 -10.64 -23.26 19.80
C SER A 284 -10.95 -24.07 18.54
N PRO A 285 -11.39 -25.32 18.73
CA PRO A 285 -11.33 -26.36 17.72
C PRO A 285 -12.23 -26.01 16.54
N ASN A 286 -11.80 -26.44 15.36
CA ASN A 286 -12.63 -26.60 14.17
C ASN A 286 -14.09 -26.90 14.55
N PRO A 287 -15.08 -26.09 14.12
CA PRO A 287 -16.43 -26.60 14.01
C PRO A 287 -16.43 -27.57 12.82
N SER A 288 -16.47 -28.87 13.11
CA SER A 288 -16.92 -29.85 12.11
C SER A 288 -18.31 -29.45 11.61
N PRO A 289 -18.62 -29.75 10.33
CA PRO A 289 -19.85 -29.34 9.71
C PRO A 289 -21.00 -30.12 10.34
N ASN A 290 -22.04 -29.42 10.80
CA ASN A 290 -23.32 -30.07 11.06
C ASN A 290 -24.33 -29.58 10.00
N PRO A 291 -25.13 -30.49 9.43
CA PRO A 291 -25.88 -30.27 8.20
C PRO A 291 -27.23 -29.62 8.49
N SER A 292 -27.72 -28.83 7.53
CA SER A 292 -29.14 -28.65 7.10
C SER A 292 -29.43 -27.19 6.73
N PRO A 293 -30.48 -26.87 5.93
CA PRO A 293 -31.27 -27.71 5.02
C PRO A 293 -31.32 -27.14 3.57
N SER A 294 -31.65 -28.02 2.64
CA SER A 294 -31.87 -27.73 1.22
C SER A 294 -33.09 -26.81 0.99
N GLY A 295 -33.00 -25.90 -0.01
CA GLY A 295 -34.16 -25.59 -0.86
C GLY A 295 -34.67 -24.14 -0.97
N GLY A 296 -33.84 -23.10 -0.80
CA GLY A 296 -34.23 -21.71 -1.12
C GLY A 296 -33.13 -20.98 -1.88
N GLY A 297 -33.43 -20.47 -3.09
CA GLY A 297 -32.48 -19.68 -3.88
C GLY A 297 -32.07 -18.39 -3.17
N LYS A 298 -30.87 -17.89 -3.46
CA LYS A 298 -30.40 -16.57 -3.03
C LYS A 298 -30.33 -15.68 -4.25
N TRP A 299 -30.87 -14.47 -4.15
CA TRP A 299 -30.82 -13.47 -5.22
C TRP A 299 -30.21 -12.18 -4.71
N CYS A 300 -29.67 -11.38 -5.63
CA CYS A 300 -29.19 -10.04 -5.34
C CYS A 300 -30.12 -8.98 -5.93
N VAL A 301 -30.59 -8.03 -5.12
CA VAL A 301 -31.45 -6.92 -5.59
C VAL A 301 -30.91 -5.56 -5.16
N ALA A 302 -31.25 -4.51 -5.90
CA ALA A 302 -30.89 -3.14 -5.53
C ALA A 302 -31.69 -2.67 -4.30
N LYS A 303 -31.02 -2.02 -3.35
CA LYS A 303 -31.65 -1.39 -2.18
C LYS A 303 -32.52 -0.21 -2.60
N SER A 304 -33.63 -0.01 -1.90
CA SER A 304 -34.58 1.08 -2.15
C SER A 304 -34.02 2.49 -1.95
N GLY A 305 -32.95 2.65 -1.16
CA GLY A 305 -32.29 3.94 -0.91
C GLY A 305 -31.08 4.23 -1.80
N ALA A 306 -30.77 3.37 -2.77
CA ALA A 306 -29.60 3.56 -3.64
C ALA A 306 -29.85 4.67 -4.67
N SER A 307 -28.83 5.51 -4.93
CA SER A 307 -28.97 6.61 -5.87
C SER A 307 -29.09 6.10 -7.31
N ALA A 308 -29.89 6.77 -8.15
CA ALA A 308 -30.04 6.39 -9.56
C ALA A 308 -28.70 6.39 -10.31
N THR A 309 -27.78 7.30 -9.95
CA THR A 309 -26.42 7.36 -10.50
C THR A 309 -25.61 6.11 -10.14
N ASP A 310 -25.64 5.68 -8.87
CA ASP A 310 -24.91 4.48 -8.45
C ASP A 310 -25.51 3.22 -9.07
N LEU A 311 -26.84 3.16 -9.17
CA LEU A 311 -27.53 2.04 -9.82
C LEU A 311 -27.23 1.99 -11.33
N GLN A 312 -27.14 3.14 -12.01
CA GLN A 312 -26.72 3.16 -13.41
C GLN A 312 -25.26 2.73 -13.58
N ASN A 313 -24.38 3.10 -12.64
CA ASN A 313 -23.00 2.63 -12.62
C ASN A 313 -22.92 1.11 -12.39
N ASN A 314 -23.79 0.55 -11.54
CA ASN A 314 -23.88 -0.89 -11.34
C ASN A 314 -24.34 -1.62 -12.60
N ILE A 315 -25.32 -1.07 -13.32
CA ILE A 315 -25.76 -1.61 -14.63
C ILE A 315 -24.58 -1.61 -15.59
N ASN A 316 -23.91 -0.47 -15.78
CA ASN A 316 -22.78 -0.35 -16.70
C ASN A 316 -21.66 -1.33 -16.35
N TYR A 317 -21.38 -1.51 -15.05
CA TYR A 317 -20.40 -2.46 -14.55
C TYR A 317 -20.81 -3.92 -14.84
N ALA A 318 -22.00 -4.33 -14.40
CA ALA A 318 -22.48 -5.70 -14.55
C ALA A 318 -22.58 -6.10 -16.03
N CYS A 319 -23.06 -5.21 -16.91
CA CYS A 319 -23.15 -5.45 -18.34
C CYS A 319 -21.80 -5.66 -19.05
N GLY A 320 -20.67 -5.34 -18.39
CA GLY A 320 -19.34 -5.71 -18.88
C GLY A 320 -19.03 -7.20 -18.72
N TYR A 321 -19.78 -7.92 -17.89
CA TYR A 321 -19.52 -9.31 -17.51
C TYR A 321 -20.71 -10.25 -17.79
N ILE A 322 -21.94 -9.75 -17.87
CA ILE A 322 -23.15 -10.54 -18.12
C ILE A 322 -23.95 -10.01 -19.32
N ASP A 323 -24.89 -10.81 -19.83
CA ASP A 323 -25.79 -10.38 -20.92
C ASP A 323 -26.88 -9.43 -20.41
N CYS A 324 -26.82 -8.18 -20.85
CA CYS A 324 -27.78 -7.14 -20.51
C CYS A 324 -28.92 -6.96 -21.52
N LYS A 325 -29.03 -7.77 -22.58
CA LYS A 325 -30.17 -7.72 -23.50
C LYS A 325 -31.55 -7.79 -22.80
N PRO A 326 -31.74 -8.56 -21.72
CA PRO A 326 -33.05 -8.66 -21.08
C PRO A 326 -33.61 -7.34 -20.52
N ILE A 327 -32.74 -6.37 -20.17
CA ILE A 327 -33.13 -5.04 -19.67
C ILE A 327 -33.17 -3.97 -20.77
N GLN A 328 -32.89 -4.31 -22.03
CA GLN A 328 -32.99 -3.37 -23.16
C GLN A 328 -34.40 -3.35 -23.73
N ARG A 329 -34.75 -2.31 -24.51
CA ARG A 329 -36.09 -2.17 -25.12
C ARG A 329 -36.48 -3.45 -25.88
N GLY A 330 -37.61 -4.05 -25.49
CA GLY A 330 -38.10 -5.31 -26.05
C GLY A 330 -37.61 -6.58 -25.33
N GLY A 331 -36.76 -6.43 -24.31
CA GLY A 331 -36.30 -7.52 -23.44
C GLY A 331 -37.32 -7.88 -22.35
N ALA A 332 -37.26 -9.12 -21.87
CA ALA A 332 -38.23 -9.69 -20.92
C ALA A 332 -38.25 -8.99 -19.54
N CYS A 333 -37.20 -8.25 -19.21
CA CYS A 333 -36.98 -7.50 -17.97
C CYS A 333 -36.82 -5.99 -18.22
N PHE A 334 -37.27 -5.50 -19.38
CA PHE A 334 -37.27 -4.07 -19.67
C PHE A 334 -38.30 -3.33 -18.81
N ASP A 335 -39.47 -3.92 -18.58
CA ASP A 335 -40.49 -3.33 -17.75
C ASP A 335 -40.40 -3.86 -16.31
N PRO A 336 -40.62 -3.02 -15.28
CA PRO A 336 -40.83 -1.57 -15.39
C PRO A 336 -39.53 -0.85 -15.81
N ASN A 337 -39.66 0.08 -16.77
CA ASN A 337 -38.53 0.82 -17.33
C ASN A 337 -38.00 1.88 -16.34
N ASN A 338 -37.25 1.44 -15.34
CA ASN A 338 -36.54 2.28 -14.39
C ASN A 338 -35.20 1.65 -13.98
N VAL A 339 -34.27 2.53 -13.60
CA VAL A 339 -32.89 2.17 -13.27
C VAL A 339 -32.81 1.15 -12.13
N GLN A 340 -33.68 1.21 -11.13
CA GLN A 340 -33.63 0.30 -9.99
C GLN A 340 -34.02 -1.14 -10.36
N SER A 341 -35.02 -1.30 -11.23
CA SER A 341 -35.49 -2.61 -11.67
C SER A 341 -34.50 -3.25 -12.63
N HIS A 342 -33.92 -2.45 -13.54
CA HIS A 342 -32.83 -2.90 -14.41
C HIS A 342 -31.58 -3.27 -13.61
N ALA A 343 -31.18 -2.43 -12.64
CA ALA A 343 -30.04 -2.70 -11.76
C ALA A 343 -30.23 -3.98 -10.97
N SER A 344 -31.40 -4.20 -10.35
CA SER A 344 -31.68 -5.42 -9.59
C SER A 344 -31.50 -6.67 -10.45
N TYR A 345 -31.99 -6.66 -11.70
CA TYR A 345 -31.87 -7.81 -12.60
C TYR A 345 -30.42 -8.13 -12.95
N VAL A 346 -29.65 -7.13 -13.36
CA VAL A 346 -28.26 -7.35 -13.79
C VAL A 346 -27.31 -7.58 -12.62
N MET A 347 -27.58 -6.98 -11.45
CA MET A 347 -26.87 -7.26 -10.20
C MET A 347 -27.09 -8.71 -9.78
N ASN A 348 -28.31 -9.23 -9.92
CA ASN A 348 -28.57 -10.65 -9.70
C ASN A 348 -27.84 -11.56 -10.69
N ALA A 349 -27.93 -11.26 -11.99
CA ALA A 349 -27.25 -12.05 -13.01
C ALA A 349 -25.73 -12.09 -12.79
N TYR A 350 -25.15 -10.97 -12.37
CA TYR A 350 -23.74 -10.88 -11.98
C TYR A 350 -23.44 -11.69 -10.70
N TYR A 351 -24.25 -11.53 -9.66
CA TYR A 351 -24.13 -12.27 -8.39
C TYR A 351 -24.13 -13.80 -8.59
N GLN A 352 -25.01 -14.27 -9.46
CA GLN A 352 -25.16 -15.68 -9.83
C GLN A 352 -23.95 -16.19 -10.64
N ALA A 353 -23.44 -15.39 -11.56
CA ALA A 353 -22.28 -15.75 -12.38
C ALA A 353 -20.95 -15.78 -11.60
N ASN A 354 -20.88 -15.15 -10.42
CA ASN A 354 -19.63 -14.92 -9.68
C ASN A 354 -19.51 -15.70 -8.35
N GLY A 355 -20.40 -16.68 -8.12
CA GLY A 355 -20.22 -17.65 -7.04
C GLY A 355 -21.00 -17.36 -5.75
N LEU A 356 -22.01 -16.49 -5.80
CA LEU A 356 -23.05 -16.33 -4.77
C LEU A 356 -22.56 -15.88 -3.39
N HIS A 357 -21.37 -15.30 -3.28
CA HIS A 357 -20.90 -14.79 -1.99
C HIS A 357 -21.61 -13.47 -1.67
N ASP A 358 -21.96 -13.23 -0.41
CA ASP A 358 -22.72 -12.02 -0.03
C ASP A 358 -22.06 -10.71 -0.51
N TYR A 359 -20.73 -10.69 -0.68
CA TYR A 359 -19.99 -9.56 -1.23
C TYR A 359 -20.17 -9.34 -2.74
N ASP A 360 -20.50 -10.38 -3.52
CA ASP A 360 -20.81 -10.27 -4.95
C ASP A 360 -22.11 -9.49 -5.19
N CYS A 361 -22.91 -9.32 -4.12
CA CYS A 361 -24.13 -8.51 -4.11
C CYS A 361 -23.95 -7.12 -3.47
N ASP A 362 -22.77 -6.76 -2.97
CA ASP A 362 -22.61 -5.50 -2.23
C ASP A 362 -22.80 -4.26 -3.13
N PHE A 363 -22.19 -4.24 -4.33
CA PHE A 363 -22.26 -3.13 -5.29
C PHE A 363 -22.09 -1.75 -4.62
N LYS A 364 -21.03 -1.57 -3.83
CA LYS A 364 -20.79 -0.33 -3.04
C LYS A 364 -21.91 -0.06 -2.02
N GLY A 365 -22.37 -1.11 -1.35
CA GLY A 365 -23.47 -1.06 -0.40
C GLY A 365 -24.85 -0.80 -1.01
N THR A 366 -25.01 -0.80 -2.33
CA THR A 366 -26.29 -0.55 -3.00
C THR A 366 -27.08 -1.81 -3.31
N GLY A 367 -26.48 -3.00 -3.21
CA GLY A 367 -27.19 -4.28 -3.34
C GLY A 367 -27.41 -4.99 -2.01
N VAL A 368 -28.38 -5.89 -1.98
CA VAL A 368 -28.74 -6.71 -0.83
C VAL A 368 -29.15 -8.12 -1.26
N VAL A 369 -28.66 -9.13 -0.55
CA VAL A 369 -29.04 -10.53 -0.78
C VAL A 369 -30.43 -10.77 -0.19
N THR A 370 -31.30 -11.40 -0.96
CA THR A 370 -32.65 -11.79 -0.57
C THR A 370 -32.88 -13.27 -0.84
N SER A 371 -33.68 -13.90 0.01
CA SER A 371 -34.19 -15.27 -0.19
C SER A 371 -35.58 -15.30 -0.82
N SER A 372 -36.15 -14.14 -1.15
CA SER A 372 -37.42 -14.01 -1.86
C SER A 372 -37.15 -13.87 -3.36
N ASP A 373 -37.74 -14.74 -4.17
CA ASP A 373 -37.63 -14.69 -5.64
C ASP A 373 -38.14 -13.33 -6.15
N PRO A 374 -37.28 -12.49 -6.74
CA PRO A 374 -37.67 -11.18 -7.25
C PRO A 374 -38.25 -11.24 -8.67
N SER A 375 -38.45 -12.43 -9.25
CA SER A 375 -39.05 -12.61 -10.58
C SER A 375 -40.49 -12.10 -10.64
N TYR A 376 -40.87 -11.53 -11.78
CA TYR A 376 -42.23 -11.03 -12.01
C TYR A 376 -42.60 -11.12 -13.49
N GLY A 377 -43.87 -11.43 -13.79
CA GLY A 377 -44.34 -11.60 -15.18
C GLY A 377 -43.43 -12.51 -16.00
N SER A 378 -42.98 -12.01 -17.15
CA SER A 378 -41.99 -12.65 -18.04
C SER A 378 -40.54 -12.46 -17.60
N CYS A 379 -40.25 -11.57 -16.66
CA CYS A 379 -38.91 -11.34 -16.14
C CYS A 379 -38.54 -12.38 -15.09
N LYS A 380 -37.66 -13.33 -15.44
CA LYS A 380 -37.20 -14.40 -14.54
C LYS A 380 -35.76 -14.17 -14.11
N TYR A 381 -35.54 -14.05 -12.80
CA TYR A 381 -34.22 -13.93 -12.20
C TYR A 381 -33.58 -15.30 -12.07
N VAL A 382 -32.35 -15.43 -12.55
CA VAL A 382 -31.55 -16.65 -12.38
C VAL A 382 -31.27 -16.90 -10.90
N SER A 383 -31.31 -18.17 -10.46
CA SER A 383 -31.31 -18.59 -9.05
C SER A 383 -30.24 -19.60 -8.72
#